data_AF-A0A3N5VLL7-F1
#
_entry.id   AF-A0A3N5VLL7-F1
#
_cell.length_a   1.000
_cell.length_b   1.000
_cell.length_c   1.000
_cell.angle_alpha   90.00
_cell.angle_beta   90.00
_cell.angle_gamma   90.00
#
_symmetry.space_group_name_H-M   'P 1'
#
loop_
_entity.id
_entity.type
_entity.pdbx_description
1 polymer ?
#
loop_
_entity_poly.entity_id
_entity_poly.type
_entity_poly.pdbx_seq_one_letter_code
_entity_poly.pdbx_strand_id
1 'polypeptide(L)'
;MRLSVSDDPVDAPIFYRDVPLPFRHVLNNIESIRWRLGEVSSHKPPTLLTGMKVCGNCHSFTADGKTLAMDVDYGSDKGSYVIADTGPETVLRRDNVISWSDYRRDDKEPTFGLLAQISPDGRYVVSTVKDRSVFAAVDELDYSQRFFPVAGILVTYDRQTKQFSPLKGADDRQYVQSNPVWSPDGKTILFARSESYALKGLKDPSSAVVEKDEVTEFFEGGRKFRYDLYRIDFNDGRGGDPTPLPGASGNGVSNYFPRYSPDGRWIVFCQSDTFMLLRPDSTLYIMPSTGGTPRMMRCNFPGKMNSWHSWSPNGRWLVFASKAHGPFTQLWLTHIDAEGNDSPAVLLEHFTAADRAANIPEFVNVRPGQFARIKQEFADYYTHFRIGVGHEQRHEYAKAIEEFRLALSEEPNHVESLYLLASCLARLDREQEAISYARKAVEIAPKSPLVHGLLGGLLCSTGQYGEALAHLEAAHAANTGDVTVANNLAWLLATCPDAAYRDGPRALRLAEWACKATSYKSPPLLDSLAAAYAETGQFDQAVKVTRQAISIVRANPKASTETLESRLTLYLARRPYREPVPR
;
A
#
# COMPACT_ATOMS: atom_id res chain seq x y z
N MET A 1 -28.06 -36.46 -15.80
CA MET A 1 -27.03 -35.99 -14.84
C MET A 1 -26.80 -37.11 -13.83
N ARG A 2 -25.59 -37.68 -13.75
CA ARG A 2 -25.25 -38.72 -12.77
C ARG A 2 -24.55 -38.03 -11.61
N LEU A 3 -25.19 -37.98 -10.45
CA LEU A 3 -24.59 -37.49 -9.20
C LEU A 3 -23.80 -38.65 -8.58
N SER A 4 -22.61 -38.35 -8.08
CA SER A 4 -21.77 -39.27 -7.30
C SER A 4 -21.17 -38.51 -6.14
N VAL A 5 -20.98 -39.21 -5.03
CA VAL A 5 -20.31 -38.69 -3.84
C VAL A 5 -18.91 -39.29 -3.83
N SER A 6 -17.90 -38.47 -3.51
CA SER A 6 -16.54 -38.97 -3.32
C SER A 6 -16.43 -39.65 -1.96
N ASP A 7 -15.70 -40.77 -1.89
CA ASP A 7 -15.36 -41.44 -0.64
C ASP A 7 -14.20 -40.74 0.09
N ASP A 8 -13.47 -39.85 -0.58
CA ASP A 8 -12.40 -39.08 0.02
C ASP A 8 -12.95 -37.90 0.83
N PRO A 9 -12.63 -37.78 2.11
CA PRO A 9 -13.14 -36.71 2.95
C PRO A 9 -12.49 -35.35 2.61
N VAL A 10 -13.20 -34.26 2.86
CA VAL A 10 -12.68 -32.89 2.73
C VAL A 10 -12.10 -32.45 4.09
N ASP A 11 -10.97 -33.04 4.47
CA ASP A 11 -10.42 -32.99 5.84
C ASP A 11 -9.43 -31.84 6.10
N ALA A 12 -9.83 -30.61 5.78
CA ALA A 12 -9.12 -29.42 6.23
C ALA A 12 -9.98 -28.16 6.08
N PRO A 13 -9.84 -27.18 7.00
CA PRO A 13 -10.37 -25.86 6.78
C PRO A 13 -9.59 -25.12 5.69
N ILE A 14 -10.26 -24.17 5.04
CA ILE A 14 -9.69 -23.28 4.02
C ILE A 14 -9.48 -21.91 4.66
N PHE A 15 -8.23 -21.47 4.69
CA PHE A 15 -7.84 -20.10 5.03
C PHE A 15 -7.91 -19.24 3.77
N TYR A 16 -8.52 -18.06 3.84
CA TYR A 16 -8.67 -17.22 2.67
C TYR A 16 -8.85 -15.75 3.02
N ARG A 17 -8.55 -14.89 2.05
CA ARG A 17 -8.72 -13.45 2.15
C ARG A 17 -10.08 -13.04 1.62
N ASP A 18 -10.85 -12.35 2.46
CA ASP A 18 -12.18 -11.83 2.18
C ASP A 18 -12.08 -10.30 2.07
N VAL A 19 -12.29 -9.73 0.87
CA VAL A 19 -12.06 -8.30 0.56
C VAL A 19 -13.30 -7.63 -0.05
N PRO A 20 -13.64 -6.38 0.32
CA PRO A 20 -14.65 -5.62 -0.44
C PRO A 20 -14.09 -5.20 -1.80
N LEU A 21 -14.93 -4.97 -2.81
CA LEU A 21 -14.52 -4.39 -4.10
C LEU A 21 -15.29 -3.08 -4.38
N PRO A 22 -14.78 -2.18 -5.24
CA PRO A 22 -13.60 -2.28 -6.13
C PRO A 22 -12.24 -2.18 -5.41
N PHE A 23 -11.17 -2.67 -6.02
CA PHE A 23 -9.83 -2.72 -5.40
C PHE A 23 -9.32 -1.34 -4.93
N ARG A 24 -9.62 -0.26 -5.66
CA ARG A 24 -9.29 1.11 -5.25
C ARG A 24 -9.92 1.51 -3.90
N HIS A 25 -11.10 0.99 -3.59
CA HIS A 25 -11.71 1.18 -2.27
C HIS A 25 -10.87 0.49 -1.18
N VAL A 26 -10.37 -0.73 -1.43
CA VAL A 26 -9.52 -1.47 -0.50
C VAL A 26 -8.22 -0.74 -0.20
N LEU A 27 -7.55 -0.18 -1.21
CA LEU A 27 -6.30 0.56 -1.03
C LEU A 27 -6.45 1.74 -0.05
N ASN A 28 -7.65 2.31 0.04
CA ASN A 28 -7.97 3.42 0.94
C ASN A 28 -8.55 2.98 2.30
N ASN A 29 -8.94 1.71 2.44
CA ASN A 29 -9.66 1.16 3.61
C ASN A 29 -9.15 -0.27 3.91
N ILE A 30 -7.83 -0.42 4.11
CA ILE A 30 -7.17 -1.73 4.29
C ILE A 30 -7.73 -2.49 5.50
N GLU A 31 -8.17 -1.77 6.53
CA GLU A 31 -8.77 -2.31 7.75
C GLU A 31 -10.07 -3.10 7.49
N SER A 32 -10.71 -2.86 6.33
CA SER A 32 -11.90 -3.58 5.88
C SER A 32 -11.62 -5.01 5.39
N ILE A 33 -10.36 -5.37 5.16
CA ILE A 33 -9.94 -6.73 4.79
C ILE A 33 -10.19 -7.67 5.98
N ARG A 34 -10.63 -8.88 5.66
CA ARG A 34 -10.82 -9.98 6.61
C ARG A 34 -10.03 -11.19 6.15
N TRP A 35 -9.44 -11.90 7.09
CA TRP A 35 -8.95 -13.25 6.88
C TRP A 35 -9.86 -14.23 7.61
N ARG A 36 -10.21 -15.31 6.94
CA ARG A 36 -11.17 -16.30 7.43
C ARG A 36 -10.56 -17.68 7.34
N LEU A 37 -11.01 -18.57 8.23
CA LEU A 37 -10.69 -19.99 8.20
C LEU A 37 -11.99 -20.76 8.35
N GLY A 38 -12.44 -21.46 7.31
CA GLY A 38 -13.71 -22.18 7.34
C GLY A 38 -13.54 -23.65 6.96
N GLU A 39 -14.16 -24.55 7.73
CA GLU A 39 -14.45 -25.90 7.23
C GLU A 39 -15.41 -25.79 6.04
N VAL A 40 -15.31 -26.70 5.06
CA VAL A 40 -16.20 -26.69 3.89
C VAL A 40 -17.69 -26.79 4.26
N SER A 41 -18.00 -27.43 5.38
CA SER A 41 -19.35 -27.52 5.98
C SER A 41 -19.83 -26.23 6.66
N SER A 42 -18.98 -25.21 6.78
CA SER A 42 -19.28 -23.98 7.53
C SER A 42 -20.33 -23.14 6.81
N HIS A 43 -21.41 -22.80 7.52
CA HIS A 43 -22.42 -21.85 7.02
C HIS A 43 -21.96 -20.39 7.12
N LYS A 44 -21.00 -20.12 8.02
CA LYS A 44 -20.38 -18.81 8.20
C LYS A 44 -18.94 -19.01 8.67
N PRO A 45 -17.96 -19.06 7.77
CA PRO A 45 -16.55 -19.17 8.14
C PRO A 45 -16.15 -18.07 9.14
N PRO A 46 -15.54 -18.42 10.30
CA PRO A 46 -15.11 -17.45 11.28
C PRO A 46 -14.03 -16.51 10.72
N THR A 47 -14.05 -15.27 11.19
CA THR A 47 -13.00 -14.28 10.92
C THR A 47 -11.89 -14.42 11.93
N LEU A 48 -10.68 -14.73 11.44
CA LEU A 48 -9.47 -14.87 12.24
C LEU A 48 -8.75 -13.55 12.42
N LEU A 49 -8.75 -12.70 11.39
CA LEU A 49 -8.07 -11.40 11.38
C LEU A 49 -8.94 -10.37 10.67
N THR A 50 -9.02 -9.17 11.24
CA THR A 50 -9.63 -7.98 10.62
C THR A 50 -9.06 -6.74 11.28
N GLY A 51 -9.29 -5.56 10.70
CA GLY A 51 -8.76 -4.31 11.25
C GLY A 51 -7.26 -4.18 11.09
N MET A 52 -6.65 -4.90 10.14
CA MET A 52 -5.22 -4.77 9.87
C MET A 52 -4.94 -3.32 9.44
N LYS A 53 -3.95 -2.71 10.09
CA LYS A 53 -3.46 -1.36 9.78
C LYS A 53 -2.56 -1.33 8.53
N VAL A 54 -2.20 -2.50 8.03
CA VAL A 54 -1.24 -2.73 6.95
C VAL A 54 -1.79 -3.82 6.03
N CYS A 55 -1.40 -3.79 4.75
CA CYS A 55 -1.90 -4.78 3.81
C CYS A 55 -1.31 -6.15 4.14
N GLY A 56 -2.16 -7.19 4.20
CA GLY A 56 -1.73 -8.59 4.16
C GLY A 56 -1.92 -9.14 2.75
N ASN A 57 -0.84 -9.63 2.14
CA ASN A 57 -0.83 -10.13 0.77
C ASN A 57 -0.78 -11.67 0.72
N CYS A 58 0.26 -12.27 0.13
CA CYS A 58 0.33 -13.72 0.02
C CYS A 58 0.68 -14.33 1.38
N HIS A 59 0.41 -15.61 1.51
CA HIS A 59 0.76 -16.38 2.68
C HIS A 59 1.11 -17.80 2.27
N SER A 60 1.66 -18.54 3.22
CA SER A 60 1.90 -19.97 3.12
C SER A 60 1.97 -20.59 4.51
N PHE A 61 1.75 -21.89 4.58
CA PHE A 61 1.93 -22.66 5.81
C PHE A 61 3.03 -23.71 5.67
N THR A 62 3.62 -24.11 6.79
CA THR A 62 4.39 -25.37 6.85
C THR A 62 3.48 -26.57 6.56
N ALA A 63 4.06 -27.69 6.13
CA ALA A 63 3.27 -28.87 5.75
C ALA A 63 2.42 -29.44 6.90
N ASP A 64 2.87 -29.25 8.14
CA ASP A 64 2.13 -29.64 9.35
C ASP A 64 1.15 -28.57 9.85
N GLY A 65 0.99 -27.46 9.12
CA GLY A 65 0.09 -26.37 9.45
C GLY A 65 0.47 -25.56 10.68
N LYS A 66 1.63 -25.83 11.33
CA LYS A 66 2.01 -25.21 12.60
C LYS A 66 2.62 -23.83 12.48
N THR A 67 3.05 -23.43 11.28
CA THR A 67 3.59 -22.08 11.05
C THR A 67 2.80 -21.41 9.94
N LEU A 68 2.29 -20.21 10.22
CA LEU A 68 1.80 -19.26 9.22
C LEU A 68 2.94 -18.32 8.86
N ALA A 69 3.12 -18.06 7.58
CA ALA A 69 3.97 -16.99 7.10
C ALA A 69 3.21 -16.13 6.08
N MET A 70 3.28 -14.81 6.21
CA MET A 70 2.44 -13.89 5.45
C MET A 70 3.18 -12.61 5.05
N ASP A 71 3.04 -12.22 3.79
CA ASP A 71 3.49 -10.91 3.28
C ASP A 71 2.68 -9.81 3.97
N VAL A 72 3.37 -8.85 4.58
CA VAL A 72 2.78 -7.70 5.26
C VAL A 72 3.56 -6.43 4.93
N ASP A 73 2.85 -5.31 4.76
CA ASP A 73 3.53 -4.01 4.80
C ASP A 73 3.98 -3.76 6.26
N TYR A 74 5.23 -3.35 6.48
CA TYR A 74 5.72 -3.00 7.82
C TYR A 74 6.65 -1.78 7.76
N GLY A 75 6.36 -0.76 8.57
CA GLY A 75 7.04 0.52 8.46
C GLY A 75 6.96 1.09 7.04
N SER A 76 8.06 1.67 6.57
CA SER A 76 8.22 2.11 5.17
C SER A 76 8.56 0.97 4.21
N ASP A 77 8.76 -0.25 4.72
CA ASP A 77 9.12 -1.42 3.93
C ASP A 77 7.87 -2.14 3.40
N LYS A 78 7.83 -2.25 2.07
CA LYS A 78 6.77 -2.95 1.34
C LYS A 78 7.06 -4.43 1.14
N GLY A 79 8.27 -4.89 1.47
CA GLY A 79 8.69 -6.28 1.36
C GLY A 79 8.92 -6.95 2.70
N SER A 80 8.02 -6.77 3.64
CA SER A 80 8.10 -7.45 4.93
C SER A 80 7.29 -8.77 4.94
N TYR A 81 7.78 -9.76 5.68
CA TYR A 81 7.21 -11.09 5.77
C TYR A 81 7.18 -11.54 7.23
N VAL A 82 5.97 -11.69 7.79
CA VAL A 82 5.77 -12.07 9.19
C VAL A 82 5.58 -13.57 9.32
N ILE A 83 6.27 -14.19 10.28
CA ILE A 83 6.22 -15.63 10.52
C ILE A 83 5.72 -15.87 11.96
N ALA A 84 4.71 -16.72 12.13
CA ALA A 84 4.14 -16.99 13.45
C ALA A 84 3.62 -18.42 13.57
N ASP A 85 3.70 -18.95 14.78
CA ASP A 85 3.14 -20.28 15.06
C ASP A 85 1.61 -20.22 15.09
N THR A 86 0.97 -21.21 14.46
CA THR A 86 -0.48 -21.37 14.49
C THR A 86 -0.92 -21.91 15.85
N GLY A 87 -1.99 -21.34 16.39
CA GLY A 87 -2.55 -21.74 17.66
C GLY A 87 -3.92 -21.11 17.91
N PRO A 88 -4.54 -21.38 19.07
CA PRO A 88 -5.82 -20.78 19.43
C PRO A 88 -5.78 -19.26 19.35
N GLU A 89 -4.61 -18.69 19.67
CA GLU A 89 -4.27 -17.30 19.43
C GLU A 89 -2.88 -17.22 18.77
N THR A 90 -2.85 -16.92 17.48
CA THR A 90 -1.63 -16.65 16.72
C THR A 90 -1.32 -15.16 16.79
N VAL A 91 -0.11 -14.80 17.23
CA VAL A 91 0.30 -13.40 17.34
C VAL A 91 1.35 -13.09 16.29
N LEU A 92 1.03 -12.18 15.39
CA LEU A 92 1.97 -11.60 14.44
C LEU A 92 2.77 -10.54 15.21
N ARG A 93 4.02 -10.85 15.57
CA ARG A 93 4.89 -9.98 16.36
C ARG A 93 5.95 -9.31 15.50
N ARG A 94 6.36 -8.10 15.88
CA ARG A 94 7.47 -7.36 15.24
C ARG A 94 8.75 -8.19 15.16
N ASP A 95 9.13 -8.89 16.23
CA ASP A 95 10.39 -9.66 16.29
C ASP A 95 10.43 -10.85 15.33
N ASN A 96 9.29 -11.22 14.74
CA ASN A 96 9.18 -12.29 13.76
C ASN A 96 8.97 -11.78 12.32
N VAL A 97 9.13 -10.48 12.10
CA VAL A 97 9.11 -9.88 10.76
C VAL A 97 10.52 -9.94 10.17
N ILE A 98 10.63 -10.47 8.95
CA ILE A 98 11.84 -10.30 8.12
C ILE A 98 11.56 -9.25 7.06
N SER A 99 12.57 -8.48 6.67
CA SER A 99 12.48 -7.48 5.62
C SER A 99 13.30 -7.93 4.41
N TRP A 100 12.67 -8.10 3.25
CA TRP A 100 13.39 -8.37 2.01
C TRP A 100 14.29 -7.19 1.61
N SER A 101 13.98 -5.97 2.07
CA SER A 101 14.83 -4.78 1.92
C SER A 101 16.16 -4.86 2.67
N ASP A 102 16.34 -5.84 3.58
CA ASP A 102 17.64 -6.14 4.21
C ASP A 102 18.60 -6.84 3.25
N TYR A 103 18.09 -7.52 2.22
CA TYR A 103 18.93 -8.18 1.24
C TYR A 103 19.68 -7.14 0.38
N ARG A 104 20.99 -7.07 0.60
CA ARG A 104 21.91 -6.14 -0.10
C ARG A 104 21.44 -4.68 -0.02
N ARG A 105 20.99 -4.25 1.16
CA ARG A 105 20.50 -2.88 1.40
C ARG A 105 21.44 -1.77 0.87
N ASP A 106 22.75 -2.00 0.90
CA ASP A 106 23.77 -1.02 0.50
C ASP A 106 23.76 -0.69 -1.01
N ASP A 107 23.16 -1.53 -1.85
CA ASP A 107 23.03 -1.25 -3.29
C ASP A 107 21.99 -0.17 -3.61
N LYS A 108 21.15 0.19 -2.63
CA LYS A 108 20.05 1.17 -2.74
C LYS A 108 19.02 0.85 -3.83
N GLU A 109 18.98 -0.40 -4.29
CA GLU A 109 17.94 -0.86 -5.19
C GLU A 109 16.71 -1.30 -4.38
N PRO A 110 15.52 -0.77 -4.68
CA PRO A 110 14.30 -1.15 -3.98
C PRO A 110 13.95 -2.61 -4.21
N THR A 111 13.27 -3.21 -3.25
CA THR A 111 12.64 -4.52 -3.39
C THR A 111 11.31 -4.51 -2.65
N PHE A 112 10.32 -5.18 -3.22
CA PHE A 112 9.00 -5.31 -2.63
C PHE A 112 8.75 -6.71 -2.10
N GLY A 113 9.59 -7.69 -2.42
CA GLY A 113 9.49 -9.03 -1.84
C GLY A 113 8.16 -9.69 -2.17
N LEU A 114 8.05 -10.27 -3.37
CA LEU A 114 6.77 -10.73 -3.90
C LEU A 114 6.61 -12.24 -3.79
N LEU A 115 5.40 -12.65 -3.39
CA LEU A 115 4.90 -14.02 -3.48
C LEU A 115 5.77 -15.00 -2.67
N ALA A 116 6.19 -14.58 -1.47
CA ALA A 116 7.10 -15.35 -0.64
C ALA A 116 6.45 -16.65 -0.13
N GLN A 117 7.26 -17.71 0.00
CA GLN A 117 6.82 -18.99 0.52
C GLN A 117 7.76 -19.55 1.59
N ILE A 118 7.21 -19.97 2.72
CA ILE A 118 7.91 -20.78 3.71
C ILE A 118 8.06 -22.23 3.21
N SER A 119 9.21 -22.82 3.49
CA SER A 119 9.52 -24.22 3.19
C SER A 119 8.67 -25.19 4.02
N PRO A 120 8.47 -26.44 3.56
CA PRO A 120 7.64 -27.43 4.25
C PRO A 120 8.05 -27.71 5.70
N ASP A 121 9.36 -27.71 5.97
CA ASP A 121 9.96 -27.90 7.31
C ASP A 121 10.01 -26.60 8.14
N GLY A 122 9.67 -25.48 7.51
CA GLY A 122 9.67 -24.17 8.11
C GLY A 122 11.03 -23.48 8.15
N ARG A 123 12.15 -24.10 7.79
CA ARG A 123 13.47 -23.50 8.02
C ARG A 123 13.77 -22.32 7.10
N TYR A 124 13.48 -22.49 5.82
CA TYR A 124 13.78 -21.51 4.78
C TYR A 124 12.53 -20.76 4.33
N VAL A 125 12.73 -19.53 3.86
CA VAL A 125 11.75 -18.77 3.09
C VAL A 125 12.36 -18.44 1.75
N VAL A 126 11.58 -18.47 0.67
CA VAL A 126 12.00 -18.03 -0.68
C VAL A 126 11.05 -16.94 -1.17
N SER A 127 11.59 -15.94 -1.87
CA SER A 127 10.79 -14.87 -2.48
C SER A 127 11.43 -14.34 -3.76
N THR A 128 10.62 -13.71 -4.59
CA THR A 128 11.12 -12.80 -5.64
C THR A 128 11.54 -11.48 -5.00
N VAL A 129 12.81 -11.09 -5.20
CA VAL A 129 13.37 -9.85 -4.66
C VAL A 129 14.16 -9.08 -5.72
N LYS A 130 14.56 -7.85 -5.39
CA LYS A 130 15.10 -6.86 -6.35
C LYS A 130 14.18 -6.74 -7.56
N ASP A 131 12.90 -6.64 -7.23
CA ASP A 131 11.79 -6.95 -8.09
C ASP A 131 11.06 -5.69 -8.55
N ARG A 132 10.39 -5.80 -9.70
CA ARG A 132 9.49 -4.77 -10.21
C ARG A 132 8.29 -5.44 -10.85
N SER A 133 7.11 -4.88 -10.64
CA SER A 133 5.87 -5.37 -11.23
C SER A 133 5.15 -4.26 -11.97
N VAL A 134 4.41 -4.65 -13.01
CA VAL A 134 3.24 -3.87 -13.42
C VAL A 134 2.18 -4.16 -12.37
N PHE A 135 1.91 -3.22 -11.49
CA PHE A 135 0.84 -3.28 -10.50
C PHE A 135 -0.05 -2.04 -10.64
N ALA A 136 -1.00 -2.11 -11.57
CA ALA A 136 -1.87 -0.98 -11.91
C ALA A 136 -3.32 -1.29 -11.54
N ALA A 137 -3.95 -0.40 -10.78
CA ALA A 137 -5.38 -0.46 -10.53
C ALA A 137 -6.17 -0.03 -11.79
N VAL A 138 -7.30 -0.69 -12.03
CA VAL A 138 -8.20 -0.41 -13.17
C VAL A 138 -9.61 -0.17 -12.64
N ASP A 139 -10.34 0.76 -13.26
CA ASP A 139 -11.67 1.16 -12.80
C ASP A 139 -12.77 0.12 -13.08
N GLU A 140 -12.48 -0.86 -13.94
CA GLU A 140 -13.39 -1.96 -14.29
C GLU A 140 -13.55 -2.93 -13.12
N LEU A 141 -14.79 -3.15 -12.65
CA LEU A 141 -15.06 -3.99 -11.49
C LEU A 141 -14.63 -5.45 -11.69
N ASP A 142 -14.89 -6.02 -12.87
CA ASP A 142 -14.61 -7.42 -13.19
C ASP A 142 -13.11 -7.75 -13.07
N TYR A 143 -12.24 -6.86 -13.56
CA TYR A 143 -10.79 -7.05 -13.58
C TYR A 143 -10.07 -5.76 -13.14
N SER A 144 -10.31 -5.38 -11.89
CA SER A 144 -9.91 -4.08 -11.30
C SER A 144 -8.42 -3.90 -11.03
N GLN A 145 -7.56 -4.81 -11.48
CA GLN A 145 -6.11 -4.65 -11.40
C GLN A 145 -5.40 -5.44 -12.49
N ARG A 146 -4.21 -4.97 -12.86
CA ARG A 146 -3.24 -5.69 -13.66
C ARG A 146 -1.97 -5.85 -12.84
N PHE A 147 -1.65 -7.09 -12.49
CA PHE A 147 -0.51 -7.42 -11.65
C PHE A 147 0.32 -8.53 -12.27
N PHE A 148 1.58 -8.25 -12.61
CA PHE A 148 2.56 -9.27 -13.01
C PHE A 148 4.02 -8.78 -12.83
N PRO A 149 4.93 -9.61 -12.29
CA PRO A 149 6.35 -9.26 -12.12
C PRO A 149 7.12 -9.18 -13.44
N VAL A 150 7.79 -8.06 -13.70
CA VAL A 150 8.60 -7.85 -14.92
C VAL A 150 10.11 -7.93 -14.67
N ALA A 151 10.54 -7.83 -13.42
CA ALA A 151 11.93 -8.04 -13.00
C ALA A 151 11.95 -8.65 -11.59
N GLY A 152 13.01 -9.39 -11.27
CA GLY A 152 13.22 -9.95 -9.94
C GLY A 152 13.91 -11.30 -9.97
N ILE A 153 14.68 -11.59 -8.92
CA ILE A 153 15.44 -12.83 -8.74
C ILE A 153 14.93 -13.61 -7.53
N LEU A 154 15.25 -14.91 -7.44
CA LEU A 154 14.94 -15.68 -6.24
C LEU A 154 16.04 -15.55 -5.20
N VAL A 155 15.64 -15.17 -3.99
CA VAL A 155 16.49 -15.16 -2.80
C VAL A 155 15.83 -16.00 -1.72
N THR A 156 16.67 -16.68 -0.95
CA THR A 156 16.26 -17.46 0.21
C THR A 156 16.72 -16.80 1.50
N TYR A 157 15.92 -16.94 2.55
CA TYR A 157 16.25 -16.55 3.91
C TYR A 157 16.27 -17.81 4.79
N ASP A 158 17.41 -18.10 5.42
CA ASP A 158 17.53 -19.17 6.40
C ASP A 158 17.16 -18.62 7.78
N ARG A 159 16.05 -19.08 8.36
CA ARG A 159 15.58 -18.60 9.67
C ARG A 159 16.50 -18.98 10.82
N GLN A 160 17.30 -20.04 10.68
CA GLN A 160 18.23 -20.47 11.73
C GLN A 160 19.48 -19.59 11.77
N THR A 161 20.08 -19.33 10.59
CA THR A 161 21.30 -18.51 10.51
C THR A 161 21.01 -17.02 10.36
N LYS A 162 19.75 -16.66 10.06
CA LYS A 162 19.27 -15.29 9.76
C LYS A 162 19.98 -14.67 8.57
N GLN A 163 20.34 -15.48 7.57
CA GLN A 163 21.07 -15.03 6.39
C GLN A 163 20.22 -15.09 5.13
N PHE A 164 20.39 -14.07 4.29
CA PHE A 164 19.86 -14.06 2.93
C PHE A 164 20.90 -14.63 1.96
N SER A 165 20.46 -15.45 1.01
CA SER A 165 21.31 -16.01 -0.04
C SER A 165 20.58 -16.01 -1.38
N PRO A 166 21.17 -15.45 -2.47
CA PRO A 166 20.63 -15.63 -3.79
C PRO A 166 20.60 -17.12 -4.14
N LEU A 167 19.49 -17.57 -4.71
CA LEU A 167 19.38 -18.94 -5.17
C LEU A 167 20.11 -19.04 -6.52
N LYS A 168 21.38 -19.45 -6.48
CA LYS A 168 22.22 -19.53 -7.68
C LYS A 168 21.53 -20.35 -8.78
N GLY A 169 21.48 -19.79 -9.98
CA GLY A 169 20.76 -20.34 -11.14
C GLY A 169 19.37 -19.73 -11.31
N ALA A 170 18.77 -19.19 -10.25
CA ALA A 170 17.57 -18.36 -10.28
C ALA A 170 17.85 -16.90 -9.87
N ASP A 171 19.09 -16.44 -10.04
CA ASP A 171 19.58 -15.10 -9.69
C ASP A 171 20.09 -14.28 -10.89
N ASP A 172 19.86 -14.77 -12.11
CA ASP A 172 20.16 -14.05 -13.36
C ASP A 172 19.12 -12.95 -13.64
N ARG A 173 19.59 -11.69 -13.65
CA ARG A 173 18.77 -10.50 -13.87
C ARG A 173 18.31 -10.30 -15.32
N GLN A 174 18.83 -11.07 -16.28
CA GLN A 174 18.25 -11.08 -17.63
C GLN A 174 16.81 -11.62 -17.62
N TYR A 175 16.46 -12.37 -16.59
CA TYR A 175 15.14 -12.97 -16.42
C TYR A 175 14.45 -12.39 -15.19
N VAL A 176 13.12 -12.44 -15.21
CA VAL A 176 12.31 -12.37 -13.99
C VAL A 176 11.98 -13.77 -13.53
N GLN A 177 12.17 -14.02 -12.23
CA GLN A 177 11.94 -15.29 -11.57
C GLN A 177 10.87 -15.08 -10.48
N SER A 178 9.73 -15.74 -10.59
CA SER A 178 8.60 -15.49 -9.68
C SER A 178 7.72 -16.68 -9.36
N ASN A 179 6.75 -16.49 -8.47
CA ASN A 179 5.89 -17.54 -7.93
C ASN A 179 6.68 -18.77 -7.43
N PRO A 180 7.71 -18.61 -6.58
CA PRO A 180 8.48 -19.75 -6.12
C PRO A 180 7.61 -20.67 -5.25
N VAL A 181 7.71 -21.98 -5.48
CA VAL A 181 6.95 -23.00 -4.75
C VAL A 181 7.83 -24.20 -4.44
N TRP A 182 7.91 -24.56 -3.15
CA TRP A 182 8.63 -25.73 -2.69
C TRP A 182 7.95 -27.04 -3.11
N SER A 183 8.75 -28.03 -3.47
CA SER A 183 8.30 -29.43 -3.52
C SER A 183 7.92 -29.90 -2.11
N PRO A 184 7.01 -30.90 -1.97
CA PRO A 184 6.59 -31.38 -0.65
C PRO A 184 7.74 -31.88 0.23
N ASP A 185 8.82 -32.38 -0.38
CA ASP A 185 10.03 -32.83 0.32
C ASP A 185 11.07 -31.72 0.57
N GLY A 186 10.79 -30.49 0.13
CA GLY A 186 11.66 -29.31 0.31
C GLY A 186 12.94 -29.29 -0.54
N LYS A 187 13.12 -30.23 -1.48
CA LYS A 187 14.38 -30.38 -2.23
C LYS A 187 14.44 -29.58 -3.52
N THR A 188 13.30 -29.26 -4.11
CA THR A 188 13.20 -28.57 -5.40
C THR A 188 12.27 -27.37 -5.28
N ILE A 189 12.53 -26.32 -6.04
CA ILE A 189 11.66 -25.14 -6.14
C ILE A 189 11.18 -25.02 -7.59
N LEU A 190 9.85 -24.93 -7.77
CA LEU A 190 9.23 -24.50 -9.03
C LEU A 190 9.09 -22.99 -9.04
N PHE A 191 9.21 -22.37 -10.21
CA PHE A 191 9.00 -20.93 -10.37
C PHE A 191 8.61 -20.61 -11.81
N ALA A 192 7.93 -19.48 -11.98
CA ALA A 192 7.65 -18.84 -13.25
C ALA A 192 8.86 -18.01 -13.70
N ARG A 193 9.20 -18.08 -14.99
CA ARG A 193 10.32 -17.36 -15.60
C ARG A 193 9.90 -16.68 -16.89
N SER A 194 10.36 -15.44 -17.09
CA SER A 194 10.27 -14.72 -18.37
C SER A 194 11.54 -13.92 -18.58
N GLU A 195 11.81 -13.48 -19.81
CA GLU A 195 12.78 -12.40 -20.04
C GLU A 195 12.33 -11.17 -19.24
N SER A 196 13.29 -10.52 -18.57
CA SER A 196 13.04 -9.33 -17.75
C SER A 196 12.66 -8.14 -18.63
N TYR A 197 11.91 -7.20 -18.06
CA TYR A 197 11.54 -5.96 -18.73
C TYR A 197 11.70 -4.76 -17.78
N ALA A 198 12.49 -3.78 -18.22
CA ALA A 198 12.71 -2.55 -17.48
C ALA A 198 11.62 -1.51 -17.82
N LEU A 199 10.76 -1.22 -16.84
CA LEU A 199 9.80 -0.12 -16.92
C LEU A 199 10.54 1.22 -16.99
N LYS A 200 10.06 2.14 -17.83
CA LYS A 200 10.69 3.46 -18.06
C LYS A 200 9.68 4.57 -17.80
N GLY A 201 10.16 5.75 -17.44
CA GLY A 201 9.31 6.95 -17.30
C GLY A 201 8.38 6.93 -16.10
N LEU A 202 8.69 6.14 -15.07
CA LEU A 202 7.92 6.09 -13.84
C LEU A 202 8.04 7.42 -13.09
N LYS A 203 6.89 7.96 -12.67
CA LYS A 203 6.75 9.17 -11.83
C LYS A 203 7.39 8.96 -10.46
N ASP A 204 7.18 7.77 -9.88
CA ASP A 204 7.79 7.35 -8.62
C ASP A 204 8.32 5.91 -8.70
N PRO A 205 9.63 5.71 -8.95
CA PRO A 205 10.25 4.39 -8.95
C PRO A 205 10.19 3.65 -7.61
N SER A 206 9.98 4.36 -6.49
CA SER A 206 9.90 3.76 -5.16
C SER A 206 8.51 3.20 -4.84
N SER A 207 7.47 3.65 -5.56
CA SER A 207 6.12 3.13 -5.41
C SER A 207 5.99 1.72 -5.99
N ALA A 208 5.35 0.81 -5.24
CA ALA A 208 5.00 -0.53 -5.70
C ALA A 208 3.90 -0.51 -6.77
N VAL A 209 3.00 0.47 -6.70
CA VAL A 209 1.88 0.68 -7.63
C VAL A 209 2.31 1.65 -8.72
N VAL A 210 1.90 1.36 -9.94
CA VAL A 210 2.11 2.23 -11.11
C VAL A 210 0.75 2.66 -11.67
N GLU A 211 0.69 3.85 -12.23
CA GLU A 211 -0.49 4.33 -12.93
C GLU A 211 -0.60 3.70 -14.31
N LYS A 212 -1.84 3.50 -14.79
CA LYS A 212 -2.10 2.88 -16.09
C LYS A 212 -1.41 3.63 -17.25
N ASP A 213 -1.32 4.97 -17.16
CA ASP A 213 -0.69 5.83 -18.17
C ASP A 213 0.83 5.67 -18.25
N GLU A 214 1.48 5.14 -17.20
CA GLU A 214 2.92 4.89 -17.15
C GLU A 214 3.33 3.58 -17.82
N VAL A 215 2.36 2.68 -18.09
CA VAL A 215 2.60 1.31 -18.57
C VAL A 215 1.66 0.93 -19.72
N THR A 216 1.31 1.92 -20.56
CA THR A 216 0.31 1.79 -21.65
C THR A 216 0.64 0.70 -22.66
N GLU A 217 1.92 0.33 -22.82
CA GLU A 217 2.35 -0.76 -23.69
C GLU A 217 1.70 -2.09 -23.31
N PHE A 218 1.44 -2.32 -22.02
CA PHE A 218 0.79 -3.53 -21.52
C PHE A 218 -0.73 -3.42 -21.50
N PHE A 219 -1.31 -2.29 -21.92
CA PHE A 219 -2.76 -2.07 -22.01
C PHE A 219 -3.22 -1.84 -23.44
N GLU A 220 -2.85 -0.71 -24.01
CA GLU A 220 -3.26 -0.25 -25.34
C GLU A 220 -2.24 -0.67 -26.40
N GLY A 221 -0.96 -0.76 -26.04
CA GLY A 221 0.12 -1.15 -26.95
C GLY A 221 0.19 -2.63 -27.28
N GLY A 222 -0.68 -3.48 -26.70
CA GLY A 222 -0.80 -4.90 -27.03
C GLY A 222 0.43 -5.76 -26.68
N ARG A 223 1.40 -5.24 -25.91
CA ARG A 223 2.59 -6.00 -25.51
C ARG A 223 2.17 -7.19 -24.65
N LYS A 224 2.58 -8.38 -25.07
CA LYS A 224 2.43 -9.60 -24.27
C LYS A 224 3.63 -9.78 -23.34
N PHE A 225 3.37 -10.34 -22.18
CA PHE A 225 4.37 -10.87 -21.25
C PHE A 225 3.95 -12.30 -20.90
N ARG A 226 4.82 -13.29 -21.02
CA ARG A 226 4.45 -14.71 -20.87
C ARG A 226 5.50 -15.42 -20.03
N TYR A 227 5.04 -16.23 -19.09
CA TYR A 227 5.93 -16.99 -18.22
C TYR A 227 5.96 -18.46 -18.60
N ASP A 228 7.15 -19.03 -18.51
CA ASP A 228 7.40 -20.46 -18.55
C ASP A 228 7.61 -20.97 -17.12
N LEU A 229 7.25 -22.22 -16.84
CA LEU A 229 7.56 -22.85 -15.55
C LEU A 229 8.92 -23.52 -15.59
N TYR A 230 9.74 -23.30 -14.57
CA TYR A 230 11.05 -23.91 -14.40
C TYR A 230 11.12 -24.61 -13.04
N ARG A 231 12.07 -25.52 -12.89
CA ARG A 231 12.45 -26.13 -11.62
C ARG A 231 13.93 -25.93 -11.35
N ILE A 232 14.31 -25.88 -10.08
CA ILE A 232 15.71 -25.84 -9.63
C ILE A 232 15.87 -26.64 -8.34
N ASP A 233 16.99 -27.35 -8.21
CA ASP A 233 17.34 -28.02 -6.96
C ASP A 233 17.77 -26.99 -5.92
N PHE A 234 17.23 -27.10 -4.71
CA PHE A 234 17.52 -26.15 -3.63
C PHE A 234 18.93 -26.36 -3.05
N ASN A 235 19.36 -27.62 -2.89
CA ASN A 235 20.69 -28.01 -2.43
C ASN A 235 21.17 -27.24 -1.18
N ASP A 236 20.33 -27.15 -0.15
CA ASP A 236 20.58 -26.39 1.08
C ASP A 236 20.92 -24.91 0.84
N GLY A 237 20.27 -24.28 -0.14
CA GLY A 237 20.48 -22.89 -0.54
C GLY A 237 21.63 -22.68 -1.53
N ARG A 238 22.36 -23.74 -1.91
CA ARG A 238 23.42 -23.63 -2.95
C ARG A 238 22.85 -23.43 -4.35
N GLY A 239 21.57 -23.75 -4.57
CA GLY A 239 20.94 -23.69 -5.89
C GLY A 239 21.44 -24.79 -6.82
N GLY A 240 21.23 -24.61 -8.12
CA GLY A 240 21.56 -25.57 -9.17
C GLY A 240 21.26 -25.03 -10.55
N ASP A 241 21.24 -25.91 -11.55
CA ASP A 241 20.90 -25.50 -12.91
C ASP A 241 19.37 -25.46 -13.09
N PRO A 242 18.76 -24.31 -13.45
CA PRO A 242 17.33 -24.21 -13.67
C PRO A 242 16.94 -24.98 -14.95
N THR A 243 15.99 -25.90 -14.86
CA THR A 243 15.50 -26.67 -16.01
C THR A 243 14.06 -26.29 -16.36
N PRO A 244 13.73 -26.06 -17.64
CA PRO A 244 12.36 -25.81 -18.06
C PRO A 244 11.49 -27.03 -17.77
N LEU A 245 10.26 -26.81 -17.30
CA LEU A 245 9.29 -27.86 -17.02
C LEU A 245 8.60 -28.29 -18.33
N PRO A 246 8.86 -29.50 -18.87
CA PRO A 246 8.33 -29.91 -20.16
C PRO A 246 6.80 -29.86 -20.18
N GLY A 247 6.22 -29.16 -21.17
CA GLY A 247 4.77 -28.96 -21.32
C GLY A 247 4.26 -27.62 -20.79
N ALA A 248 4.98 -27.00 -19.86
CA ALA A 248 4.66 -25.69 -19.29
C ALA A 248 5.77 -24.65 -19.53
N SER A 249 6.70 -24.94 -20.45
CA SER A 249 7.72 -24.00 -20.96
C SER A 249 7.75 -24.02 -22.48
N GLY A 250 8.00 -22.87 -23.10
CA GLY A 250 8.14 -22.74 -24.56
C GLY A 250 6.86 -23.09 -25.32
N ASN A 251 5.71 -23.11 -24.66
CA ASN A 251 4.42 -23.51 -25.24
C ASN A 251 3.63 -22.33 -25.85
N GLY A 252 4.22 -21.13 -25.87
CA GLY A 252 3.65 -19.94 -26.50
C GLY A 252 2.50 -19.29 -25.72
N VAL A 253 2.29 -19.68 -24.46
CA VAL A 253 1.30 -19.10 -23.54
C VAL A 253 1.97 -18.80 -22.20
N SER A 254 1.26 -18.12 -21.30
CA SER A 254 1.75 -17.76 -19.98
C SER A 254 1.31 -18.79 -18.94
N ASN A 255 2.25 -19.37 -18.20
CA ASN A 255 2.04 -20.40 -17.18
C ASN A 255 2.54 -19.89 -15.81
N TYR A 256 1.70 -19.96 -14.77
CA TYR A 256 2.01 -19.34 -13.47
C TYR A 256 1.27 -20.01 -12.31
N PHE A 257 1.64 -19.64 -11.08
CA PHE A 257 1.15 -20.23 -9.83
C PHE A 257 1.18 -21.78 -9.83
N PRO A 258 2.32 -22.43 -10.09
CA PRO A 258 2.41 -23.89 -9.98
C PRO A 258 2.18 -24.33 -8.53
N ARG A 259 1.52 -25.47 -8.31
CA ARG A 259 1.36 -26.09 -6.99
C ARG A 259 1.50 -27.60 -7.11
N TYR A 260 2.42 -28.17 -6.33
CA TYR A 260 2.52 -29.62 -6.17
C TYR A 260 1.30 -30.17 -5.42
N SER A 261 0.85 -31.36 -5.80
CA SER A 261 0.05 -32.19 -4.89
C SER A 261 0.88 -32.59 -3.67
N PRO A 262 0.26 -32.84 -2.50
CA PRO A 262 1.00 -33.21 -1.28
C PRO A 262 1.87 -34.46 -1.43
N ASP A 263 1.48 -35.41 -2.28
CA ASP A 263 2.25 -36.61 -2.61
C ASP A 263 3.36 -36.38 -3.66
N GLY A 264 3.48 -35.16 -4.19
CA GLY A 264 4.47 -34.76 -5.18
C GLY A 264 4.25 -35.33 -6.58
N ARG A 265 3.13 -36.00 -6.86
CA ARG A 265 2.88 -36.66 -8.17
C ARG A 265 2.39 -35.69 -9.25
N TRP A 266 1.65 -34.67 -8.86
CA TRP A 266 0.96 -33.76 -9.78
C TRP A 266 1.39 -32.32 -9.57
N ILE A 267 1.33 -31.52 -10.64
CA ILE A 267 1.40 -30.07 -10.59
C ILE A 267 0.10 -29.54 -11.18
N VAL A 268 -0.56 -28.64 -10.45
CA VAL A 268 -1.63 -27.79 -10.98
C VAL A 268 -1.11 -26.37 -11.14
N PHE A 269 -1.41 -25.73 -12.27
CA PHE A 269 -0.98 -24.36 -12.56
C PHE A 269 -2.05 -23.61 -13.36
N CYS A 270 -1.95 -22.28 -13.36
CA CYS A 270 -2.79 -21.41 -14.18
C CYS A 270 -2.14 -21.17 -15.55
N GLN A 271 -2.95 -21.11 -16.61
CA GLN A 271 -2.51 -20.77 -17.95
C GLN A 271 -3.42 -19.70 -18.57
N SER A 272 -2.83 -18.72 -19.25
CA SER A 272 -3.53 -17.71 -20.06
C SER A 272 -2.69 -17.30 -21.27
N ASP A 273 -3.26 -16.60 -22.25
CA ASP A 273 -2.53 -16.10 -23.42
C ASP A 273 -1.36 -15.19 -23.02
N THR A 274 -1.55 -14.35 -21.99
CA THR A 274 -0.52 -13.43 -21.50
C THR A 274 -0.76 -13.00 -20.05
N PHE A 275 0.27 -12.39 -19.48
CA PHE A 275 0.40 -11.89 -18.12
C PHE A 275 0.20 -12.98 -17.08
N MET A 276 0.01 -12.54 -15.85
CA MET A 276 -0.32 -13.34 -14.70
C MET A 276 -1.52 -12.71 -14.03
N LEU A 277 -2.29 -13.53 -13.31
CA LEU A 277 -3.31 -13.13 -12.35
C LEU A 277 -4.52 -12.36 -12.92
N LEU A 278 -5.72 -12.70 -12.45
CA LEU A 278 -6.99 -12.06 -12.84
C LEU A 278 -7.13 -11.88 -14.36
N ARG A 279 -6.68 -12.88 -15.12
CA ARG A 279 -6.81 -12.90 -16.59
C ARG A 279 -8.14 -13.54 -16.97
N PRO A 280 -8.95 -12.91 -17.84
CA PRO A 280 -10.27 -13.45 -18.21
C PRO A 280 -10.23 -14.87 -18.79
N ASP A 281 -9.13 -15.20 -19.45
CA ASP A 281 -8.83 -16.49 -20.08
C ASP A 281 -7.99 -17.43 -19.19
N SER A 282 -7.74 -17.06 -17.93
CA SER A 282 -6.98 -17.89 -16.98
C SER A 282 -7.73 -19.18 -16.67
N THR A 283 -7.10 -20.32 -16.96
CA THR A 283 -7.66 -21.67 -16.72
C THR A 283 -6.65 -22.57 -16.01
N LEU A 284 -7.16 -23.54 -15.26
CA LEU A 284 -6.36 -24.51 -14.51
C LEU A 284 -5.98 -25.71 -15.39
N TYR A 285 -4.71 -26.08 -15.32
CA TYR A 285 -4.14 -27.26 -15.96
C TYR A 285 -3.49 -28.15 -14.91
N ILE A 286 -3.54 -29.46 -15.13
CA ILE A 286 -2.86 -30.47 -14.33
C ILE A 286 -1.91 -31.31 -15.19
N MET A 287 -0.76 -31.68 -14.62
CA MET A 287 0.24 -32.52 -15.28
C MET A 287 1.09 -33.31 -14.26
N PRO A 288 1.77 -34.39 -14.66
CA PRO A 288 2.76 -35.05 -13.80
C PRO A 288 3.87 -34.07 -13.39
N SER A 289 4.34 -34.20 -12.15
CA SER A 289 5.37 -33.32 -11.58
C SER A 289 6.72 -33.39 -12.27
N THR A 290 6.98 -34.49 -12.98
CA THR A 290 8.18 -34.70 -13.79
C THR A 290 8.14 -33.92 -15.11
N GLY A 291 7.01 -33.33 -15.51
CA GLY A 291 6.81 -32.82 -16.86
C GLY A 291 5.91 -33.74 -17.70
N GLY A 292 5.47 -33.26 -18.86
CA GLY A 292 4.65 -34.02 -19.80
C GLY A 292 3.57 -33.18 -20.47
N THR A 293 2.56 -33.80 -21.06
CA THR A 293 1.44 -33.08 -21.67
C THR A 293 0.46 -32.60 -20.59
N PRO A 294 0.27 -31.28 -20.41
CA PRO A 294 -0.71 -30.78 -19.46
C PRO A 294 -2.14 -30.98 -19.98
N ARG A 295 -3.06 -31.31 -19.07
CA ARG A 295 -4.49 -31.44 -19.37
C ARG A 295 -5.23 -30.27 -18.75
N MET A 296 -6.08 -29.62 -19.55
CA MET A 296 -7.03 -28.64 -19.03
C MET A 296 -8.01 -29.35 -18.07
N MET A 297 -8.14 -28.83 -16.87
CA MET A 297 -9.04 -29.40 -15.87
C MET A 297 -10.50 -29.20 -16.26
N ARG A 298 -11.35 -30.18 -15.96
CA ARG A 298 -12.81 -30.16 -16.21
C ARG A 298 -13.56 -29.20 -15.29
N CYS A 299 -12.96 -28.81 -14.17
CA CYS A 299 -13.49 -27.84 -13.21
C CYS A 299 -13.53 -26.39 -13.75
N ASN A 300 -12.88 -26.13 -14.90
CA ASN A 300 -12.86 -24.80 -15.51
C ASN A 300 -14.23 -24.40 -16.10
N PHE A 301 -14.50 -23.10 -16.07
CA PHE A 301 -15.65 -22.48 -16.71
C PHE A 301 -15.21 -21.74 -17.99
N PRO A 302 -15.79 -22.03 -19.17
CA PRO A 302 -15.40 -21.38 -20.41
C PRO A 302 -15.49 -19.84 -20.35
N GLY A 303 -14.39 -19.16 -20.69
CA GLY A 303 -14.32 -17.69 -20.72
C GLY A 303 -14.40 -17.02 -19.35
N LYS A 304 -14.20 -17.78 -18.26
CA LYS A 304 -14.19 -17.27 -16.89
C LYS A 304 -12.85 -17.56 -16.25
N MET A 305 -12.31 -16.52 -15.60
CA MET A 305 -11.06 -16.57 -14.88
C MET A 305 -11.12 -17.56 -13.71
N ASN A 306 -10.17 -18.48 -13.68
CA ASN A 306 -9.82 -19.33 -12.54
C ASN A 306 -8.38 -19.01 -12.12
N SER A 307 -8.11 -18.87 -10.83
CA SER A 307 -6.76 -18.70 -10.31
C SER A 307 -6.73 -19.06 -8.84
N TRP A 308 -5.60 -18.76 -8.16
CA TRP A 308 -5.34 -19.03 -6.76
C TRP A 308 -5.93 -20.34 -6.28
N HIS A 309 -5.15 -21.41 -6.39
CA HIS A 309 -5.57 -22.75 -6.00
C HIS A 309 -4.66 -23.33 -4.92
N SER A 310 -5.24 -24.27 -4.15
CA SER A 310 -4.55 -24.99 -3.09
C SER A 310 -5.09 -26.41 -2.98
N TRP A 311 -4.18 -27.34 -2.72
CA TRP A 311 -4.50 -28.75 -2.49
C TRP A 311 -4.85 -28.98 -1.03
N SER A 312 -5.88 -29.78 -0.80
CA SER A 312 -6.16 -30.36 0.52
C SER A 312 -4.99 -31.26 0.98
N PRO A 313 -4.79 -31.44 2.29
CA PRO A 313 -3.65 -32.22 2.80
C PRO A 313 -3.64 -33.68 2.34
N ASN A 314 -4.81 -34.27 2.07
CA ASN A 314 -4.91 -35.64 1.55
C ASN A 314 -4.68 -35.74 0.03
N GLY A 315 -4.54 -34.61 -0.68
CA GLY A 315 -4.28 -34.57 -2.11
C GLY A 315 -5.48 -34.93 -2.99
N ARG A 316 -6.69 -35.00 -2.42
CA ARG A 316 -7.91 -35.43 -3.14
C ARG A 316 -8.86 -34.31 -3.50
N TRP A 317 -8.60 -33.12 -2.99
CA TRP A 317 -9.41 -31.94 -3.26
C TRP A 317 -8.55 -30.74 -3.60
N LEU A 318 -9.03 -29.94 -4.55
CA LEU A 318 -8.45 -28.66 -4.92
C LEU A 318 -9.49 -27.56 -4.72
N VAL A 319 -9.16 -26.57 -3.90
CA VAL A 319 -9.92 -25.32 -3.82
C VAL A 319 -9.29 -24.30 -4.76
N PHE A 320 -10.11 -23.51 -5.44
CA PHE A 320 -9.65 -22.43 -6.31
C PHE A 320 -10.60 -21.23 -6.30
N ALA A 321 -10.09 -20.06 -6.67
CA ALA A 321 -10.88 -18.85 -6.83
C ALA A 321 -11.33 -18.66 -8.28
N SER A 322 -12.60 -18.31 -8.49
CA SER A 322 -13.15 -18.09 -9.83
C SER A 322 -14.16 -16.94 -9.88
N LYS A 323 -14.23 -16.26 -11.03
CA LYS A 323 -15.26 -15.25 -11.36
C LYS A 323 -16.41 -15.83 -12.19
N ALA A 324 -16.67 -17.13 -12.06
CA ALA A 324 -17.70 -17.83 -12.83
C ALA A 324 -19.12 -17.24 -12.66
N HIS A 325 -19.47 -16.77 -11.46
CA HIS A 325 -20.79 -16.17 -11.16
C HIS A 325 -20.76 -14.66 -10.85
N GLY A 326 -19.85 -13.90 -11.46
CA GLY A 326 -19.92 -12.44 -11.45
C GLY A 326 -18.58 -11.75 -11.23
N PRO A 327 -18.60 -10.45 -10.87
CA PRO A 327 -17.40 -9.65 -10.71
C PRO A 327 -16.56 -10.04 -9.49
N PHE A 328 -17.14 -10.72 -8.51
CA PHE A 328 -16.43 -11.14 -7.31
C PHE A 328 -15.89 -12.55 -7.47
N THR A 329 -14.66 -12.77 -7.01
CA THR A 329 -14.13 -14.12 -6.91
C THR A 329 -14.84 -14.88 -5.80
N GLN A 330 -15.23 -16.10 -6.11
CA GLN A 330 -15.80 -17.07 -5.19
C GLN A 330 -14.91 -18.29 -5.12
N LEU A 331 -15.01 -19.04 -4.03
CA LEU A 331 -14.26 -20.28 -3.86
C LEU A 331 -15.04 -21.47 -4.41
N TRP A 332 -14.33 -22.33 -5.12
CA TRP A 332 -14.85 -23.51 -5.77
C TRP A 332 -14.01 -24.71 -5.39
N LEU A 333 -14.64 -25.87 -5.32
CA LEU A 333 -14.02 -27.12 -4.94
C LEU A 333 -14.16 -28.14 -6.06
N THR A 334 -13.08 -28.86 -6.36
CA THR A 334 -13.10 -30.04 -7.24
C THR A 334 -12.38 -31.22 -6.56
N HIS A 335 -12.90 -32.42 -6.76
CA HIS A 335 -12.25 -33.67 -6.35
C HIS A 335 -11.25 -34.11 -7.42
N ILE A 336 -10.12 -34.69 -7.02
CA ILE A 336 -9.07 -35.21 -7.88
C ILE A 336 -8.75 -36.65 -7.49
N ASP A 337 -8.91 -37.58 -8.43
CA ASP A 337 -8.62 -39.00 -8.24
C ASP A 337 -7.11 -39.33 -8.29
N ALA A 338 -6.75 -40.61 -8.16
CA ALA A 338 -5.35 -41.05 -8.13
C ALA A 338 -4.62 -40.91 -9.48
N GLU A 339 -5.38 -40.78 -10.56
CA GLU A 339 -4.94 -40.58 -11.93
C GLU A 339 -4.95 -39.09 -12.32
N GLY A 340 -5.29 -38.21 -11.38
CA GLY A 340 -5.33 -36.77 -11.55
C GLY A 340 -6.60 -36.26 -12.23
N ASN A 341 -7.59 -37.11 -12.52
CA ASN A 341 -8.85 -36.67 -13.12
C ASN A 341 -9.66 -35.88 -12.11
N ASP A 342 -10.17 -34.75 -12.56
CA ASP A 342 -10.93 -33.84 -11.73
C ASP A 342 -12.44 -33.94 -11.99
N SER A 343 -13.23 -33.69 -10.95
CA SER A 343 -14.68 -33.57 -11.04
C SER A 343 -15.08 -32.17 -11.55
N PRO A 344 -16.33 -32.00 -12.04
CA PRO A 344 -16.90 -30.66 -12.14
C PRO A 344 -16.80 -29.92 -10.79
N ALA A 345 -16.67 -28.60 -10.86
CA ALA A 345 -16.52 -27.77 -9.67
C ALA A 345 -17.84 -27.58 -8.91
N VAL A 346 -17.75 -27.49 -7.60
CA VAL A 346 -18.86 -27.17 -6.69
C VAL A 346 -18.57 -25.83 -6.01
N LEU A 347 -19.55 -24.92 -6.02
CA LEU A 347 -19.43 -23.61 -5.40
C LEU A 347 -19.49 -23.73 -3.87
N LEU A 348 -18.57 -23.06 -3.18
CA LEU A 348 -18.63 -22.89 -1.72
C LEU A 348 -19.43 -21.61 -1.38
N GLU A 349 -20.76 -21.68 -1.51
CA GLU A 349 -21.64 -20.50 -1.46
C GLU A 349 -21.55 -19.69 -0.15
N HIS A 350 -21.23 -20.36 0.97
CA HIS A 350 -21.12 -19.72 2.28
C HIS A 350 -19.77 -19.03 2.54
N PHE A 351 -18.80 -19.17 1.63
CA PHE A 351 -17.46 -18.60 1.78
C PHE A 351 -17.35 -17.17 1.27
N THR A 352 -18.32 -16.70 0.49
CA THR A 352 -18.27 -15.36 -0.13
C THR A 352 -19.55 -14.58 0.19
N ALA A 353 -19.41 -13.35 0.70
CA ALA A 353 -20.54 -12.43 0.86
C ALA A 353 -20.85 -11.71 -0.47
N ALA A 354 -22.07 -11.23 -0.64
CA ALA A 354 -22.53 -10.66 -1.91
C ALA A 354 -21.73 -9.42 -2.38
N ASP A 355 -21.12 -8.69 -1.47
CA ASP A 355 -20.34 -7.46 -1.70
C ASP A 355 -18.82 -7.68 -1.61
N ARG A 356 -18.37 -8.94 -1.56
CA ARG A 356 -16.97 -9.27 -1.26
C ARG A 356 -16.42 -10.37 -2.15
N ALA A 357 -15.10 -10.35 -2.33
CA ALA A 357 -14.33 -11.31 -3.08
C ALA A 357 -13.54 -12.22 -2.13
N ALA A 358 -13.58 -13.53 -2.35
CA ALA A 358 -12.78 -14.53 -1.66
C ALA A 358 -11.57 -14.90 -2.52
N ASN A 359 -10.38 -14.59 -2.02
CA ASN A 359 -9.11 -14.69 -2.75
C ASN A 359 -8.07 -15.50 -1.98
N ILE A 360 -7.09 -16.03 -2.72
CA ILE A 360 -5.91 -16.70 -2.17
C ILE A 360 -6.32 -17.79 -1.16
N PRO A 361 -7.14 -18.79 -1.55
CA PRO A 361 -7.48 -19.87 -0.64
C PRO A 361 -6.28 -20.79 -0.42
N GLU A 362 -6.11 -21.24 0.82
CA GLU A 362 -5.15 -22.28 1.19
C GLU A 362 -5.81 -23.26 2.16
N PHE A 363 -5.75 -24.56 1.84
CA PHE A 363 -6.10 -25.57 2.82
C PHE A 363 -5.03 -25.61 3.91
N VAL A 364 -5.46 -25.62 5.17
CA VAL A 364 -4.54 -25.62 6.32
C VAL A 364 -4.66 -26.93 7.07
N ASN A 365 -3.53 -27.61 7.28
CA ASN A 365 -3.46 -28.88 8.01
C ASN A 365 -3.58 -28.67 9.53
N VAL A 366 -4.73 -28.16 9.98
CA VAL A 366 -5.05 -27.88 11.37
C VAL A 366 -6.40 -28.49 11.74
N ARG A 367 -6.53 -28.91 13.00
CA ARG A 367 -7.83 -29.35 13.52
C ARG A 367 -8.78 -28.16 13.72
N PRO A 368 -10.09 -28.40 13.68
CA PRO A 368 -11.08 -27.38 14.05
C PRO A 368 -10.75 -26.73 15.40
N GLY A 369 -10.73 -25.39 15.42
CA GLY A 369 -10.42 -24.60 16.61
C GLY A 369 -8.95 -24.51 17.02
N GLN A 370 -8.04 -25.27 16.38
CA GLN A 370 -6.60 -25.18 16.66
C GLN A 370 -6.00 -23.86 16.17
N PHE A 371 -6.54 -23.28 15.11
CA PHE A 371 -6.16 -21.98 14.56
C PHE A 371 -7.40 -21.08 14.54
N ALA A 372 -7.63 -20.33 15.62
CA ALA A 372 -8.94 -19.70 15.85
C ALA A 372 -8.92 -18.17 15.73
N ARG A 373 -7.79 -17.53 16.04
CA ARG A 373 -7.66 -16.08 16.01
C ARG A 373 -6.23 -15.66 15.66
N ILE A 374 -6.11 -14.56 14.93
CA ILE A 374 -4.85 -13.87 14.70
C ILE A 374 -4.91 -12.48 15.36
N LYS A 375 -3.87 -12.12 16.11
CA LYS A 375 -3.63 -10.77 16.62
C LYS A 375 -2.44 -10.16 15.92
N GLN A 376 -2.52 -8.85 15.65
CA GLN A 376 -1.42 -8.06 15.12
C GLN A 376 -0.78 -7.24 16.25
N GLU A 377 0.51 -7.46 16.48
CA GLU A 377 1.37 -6.73 17.43
C GLU A 377 2.66 -6.27 16.72
N PHE A 378 2.49 -5.71 15.51
CA PHE A 378 3.58 -5.17 14.70
C PHE A 378 3.21 -3.84 14.02
N ALA A 379 2.14 -3.15 14.46
CA ALA A 379 1.97 -1.75 14.06
C ALA A 379 3.11 -0.95 14.70
N ASP A 380 3.79 -0.13 13.90
CA ASP A 380 4.89 0.71 14.34
C ASP A 380 4.56 2.21 14.16
N TYR A 381 5.47 3.07 14.60
CA TYR A 381 5.29 4.52 14.50
C TYR A 381 4.92 4.98 13.08
N TYR A 382 5.51 4.36 12.06
CA TYR A 382 5.30 4.74 10.67
C TYR A 382 3.92 4.28 10.17
N THR A 383 3.44 3.12 10.62
CA THR A 383 2.06 2.66 10.39
C THR A 383 1.07 3.69 10.93
N HIS A 384 1.26 4.11 12.19
CA HIS A 384 0.44 5.14 12.83
C HIS A 384 0.54 6.49 12.10
N PHE A 385 1.74 6.91 11.71
CA PHE A 385 1.95 8.12 10.92
C PHE A 385 1.19 8.10 9.60
N ARG A 386 1.28 7.02 8.82
CA ARG A 386 0.57 6.89 7.53
C ARG A 386 -0.94 6.95 7.69
N ILE A 387 -1.50 6.31 8.71
CA ILE A 387 -2.93 6.37 9.01
C ILE A 387 -3.32 7.79 9.41
N GLY A 388 -2.51 8.45 10.25
CA GLY A 388 -2.69 9.84 10.63
C GLY A 388 -2.74 10.78 9.42
N VAL A 389 -1.83 10.62 8.46
CA VAL A 389 -1.83 11.37 7.19
C VAL A 389 -3.12 11.12 6.41
N GLY A 390 -3.57 9.86 6.32
CA GLY A 390 -4.82 9.53 5.63
C GLY A 390 -6.06 10.18 6.26
N HIS A 391 -6.13 10.25 7.59
CA HIS A 391 -7.19 10.98 8.29
C HIS A 391 -7.08 12.50 8.09
N GLU A 392 -5.86 13.06 8.10
CA GLU A 392 -5.63 14.49 7.85
C GLU A 392 -6.10 14.91 6.46
N GLN A 393 -5.79 14.13 5.42
CA GLN A 393 -6.22 14.38 4.05
C GLN A 393 -7.75 14.34 3.88
N ARG A 394 -8.44 13.57 4.73
CA ARG A 394 -9.92 13.51 4.79
C ARG A 394 -10.53 14.55 5.73
N HIS A 395 -9.71 15.44 6.29
CA HIS A 395 -10.08 16.44 7.29
C HIS A 395 -10.66 15.85 8.60
N GLU A 396 -10.35 14.57 8.90
CA GLU A 396 -10.75 13.88 10.12
C GLU A 396 -9.73 14.16 11.25
N TYR A 397 -9.50 15.44 11.57
CA TYR A 397 -8.37 15.88 12.40
C TYR A 397 -8.30 15.22 13.78
N ALA A 398 -9.45 14.93 14.41
CA ALA A 398 -9.47 14.25 15.70
C ALA A 398 -8.90 12.83 15.63
N LYS A 399 -9.20 12.07 14.57
CA LYS A 399 -8.64 10.73 14.36
C LYS A 399 -7.15 10.80 14.01
N ALA A 400 -6.76 11.79 13.20
CA ALA A 400 -5.36 12.03 12.85
C ALA A 400 -4.50 12.30 14.09
N ILE A 401 -4.98 13.12 15.02
CA ILE A 401 -4.30 13.43 16.29
C ILE A 401 -3.99 12.17 17.10
N GLU A 402 -4.97 11.27 17.25
CA GLU A 402 -4.79 10.03 18.02
C GLU A 402 -3.71 9.14 17.39
N GLU A 403 -3.71 8.99 16.07
CA GLU A 403 -2.70 8.19 15.37
C GLU A 403 -1.32 8.86 15.40
N PHE A 404 -1.20 10.18 15.25
CA PHE A 404 0.09 10.86 15.42
C PHE A 404 0.63 10.77 16.85
N ARG A 405 -0.23 10.77 17.87
CA ARG A 405 0.19 10.54 19.26
C ARG A 405 0.71 9.13 19.47
N LEU A 406 0.08 8.12 18.89
CA LEU A 406 0.59 6.74 18.89
C LEU A 406 1.95 6.66 18.21
N ALA A 407 2.11 7.30 17.05
CA ALA A 407 3.41 7.38 16.37
C ALA A 407 4.50 8.00 17.26
N LEU A 408 4.20 9.12 17.92
CA LEU A 408 5.14 9.82 18.80
C LEU A 408 5.37 9.11 20.15
N SER A 409 4.52 8.16 20.54
CA SER A 409 4.76 7.33 21.72
C SER A 409 5.89 6.31 21.48
N GLU A 410 6.09 5.91 20.22
CA GLU A 410 7.19 5.02 19.80
C GLU A 410 8.43 5.77 19.32
N GLU A 411 8.25 6.80 18.47
CA GLU A 411 9.33 7.65 17.96
C GLU A 411 9.10 9.11 18.37
N PRO A 412 9.49 9.52 19.59
CA PRO A 412 9.16 10.84 20.14
C PRO A 412 9.71 12.04 19.37
N ASN A 413 10.71 11.82 18.50
CA ASN A 413 11.42 12.85 17.76
C ASN A 413 11.11 12.84 16.25
N HIS A 414 10.08 12.10 15.81
CA HIS A 414 9.67 12.09 14.41
C HIS A 414 9.07 13.45 14.01
N VAL A 415 9.84 14.25 13.28
CA VAL A 415 9.56 15.67 12.98
C VAL A 415 8.26 15.85 12.22
N GLU A 416 8.00 15.01 11.21
CA GLU A 416 6.81 15.06 10.38
C GLU A 416 5.54 14.77 11.20
N SER A 417 5.59 13.81 12.15
CA SER A 417 4.47 13.56 13.06
C SER A 417 4.25 14.71 14.05
N LEU A 418 5.31 15.31 14.59
CA LEU A 418 5.18 16.51 15.45
C LEU A 418 4.53 17.67 14.68
N TYR A 419 4.98 17.92 13.45
CA TYR A 419 4.45 18.96 12.57
C TYR A 419 2.97 18.73 12.24
N LEU A 420 2.60 17.55 11.77
CA LEU A 420 1.20 17.26 11.39
C LEU A 420 0.27 17.20 12.60
N LEU A 421 0.74 16.71 13.75
CA LEU A 421 -0.01 16.77 15.00
C LEU A 421 -0.29 18.22 15.41
N ALA A 422 0.74 19.08 15.43
CA ALA A 422 0.57 20.50 15.73
C ALA A 422 -0.39 21.19 14.75
N SER A 423 -0.27 20.90 13.45
CA SER A 423 -1.19 21.42 12.42
C SER A 423 -2.63 20.97 12.65
N CYS A 424 -2.87 19.69 12.96
CA CYS A 424 -4.21 19.17 13.25
C CYS A 424 -4.80 19.76 14.54
N LEU A 425 -3.98 19.93 15.58
CA LEU A 425 -4.40 20.57 16.83
C LEU A 425 -4.81 22.02 16.60
N ALA A 426 -4.05 22.76 15.79
CA ALA A 426 -4.38 24.14 15.43
C ALA A 426 -5.72 24.25 14.70
N ARG A 427 -6.04 23.31 13.81
CA ARG A 427 -7.33 23.25 13.10
C ARG A 427 -8.52 22.88 13.99
N LEU A 428 -8.27 22.40 15.20
CA LEU A 428 -9.28 22.14 16.22
C LEU A 428 -9.24 23.18 17.36
N ASP A 429 -8.64 24.35 17.11
CA ASP A 429 -8.53 25.45 18.06
C ASP A 429 -7.78 25.09 19.37
N ARG A 430 -6.90 24.08 19.33
CA ARG A 430 -6.05 23.63 20.46
C ARG A 430 -4.65 24.22 20.36
N GLU A 431 -4.57 25.54 20.26
CA GLU A 431 -3.35 26.27 19.89
C GLU A 431 -2.19 26.07 20.87
N GLN A 432 -2.44 26.06 22.19
CA GLN A 432 -1.36 25.89 23.17
C GLN A 432 -0.69 24.51 23.08
N GLU A 433 -1.47 23.46 22.83
CA GLU A 433 -0.92 22.12 22.57
C GLU A 433 -0.17 22.10 21.23
N ALA A 434 -0.71 22.74 20.19
CA ALA A 434 -0.06 22.84 18.89
C ALA A 434 1.32 23.51 19.00
N ILE A 435 1.42 24.62 19.74
CA ILE A 435 2.68 25.34 19.98
C ILE A 435 3.69 24.44 20.69
N SER A 436 3.28 23.67 21.70
CA SER A 436 4.17 22.75 22.40
C SER A 436 4.81 21.73 21.45
N TYR A 437 4.01 21.08 20.60
CA TYR A 437 4.53 20.13 19.62
C TYR A 437 5.35 20.80 18.50
N ALA A 438 4.96 22.00 18.05
CA ALA A 438 5.70 22.75 17.04
C ALA A 438 7.07 23.23 17.57
N ARG A 439 7.16 23.65 18.84
CA ARG A 439 8.45 23.96 19.49
C ARG A 439 9.36 22.74 19.55
N LYS A 440 8.82 21.59 19.96
CA LYS A 440 9.57 20.32 19.93
C LYS A 440 10.06 19.99 18.51
N ALA A 441 9.23 20.18 17.49
CA ALA A 441 9.63 19.95 16.10
C ALA A 441 10.80 20.85 15.66
N VAL A 442 10.80 22.12 16.10
CA VAL A 442 11.90 23.07 15.86
C VAL A 442 13.17 22.67 16.61
N GLU A 443 13.07 22.19 17.86
CA GLU A 443 14.23 21.70 18.63
C GLU A 443 14.94 20.54 17.92
N ILE A 444 14.18 19.61 17.33
CA ILE A 444 14.74 18.46 16.59
C ILE A 444 15.24 18.87 15.20
N ALA A 445 14.52 19.75 14.50
CA ALA A 445 14.84 20.19 13.14
C ALA A 445 15.01 21.72 13.03
N PRO A 446 16.06 22.31 13.64
CA PRO A 446 16.22 23.77 13.78
C PRO A 446 16.53 24.51 12.47
N LYS A 447 16.67 23.79 11.36
CA LYS A 447 16.90 24.36 10.02
C LYS A 447 15.72 24.12 9.07
N SER A 448 14.66 23.47 9.53
CA SER A 448 13.53 23.12 8.67
C SER A 448 12.59 24.33 8.52
N PRO A 449 12.46 24.91 7.30
CA PRO A 449 11.55 26.04 7.10
C PRO A 449 10.09 25.67 7.40
N LEU A 450 9.73 24.40 7.24
CA LEU A 450 8.38 23.88 7.47
C LEU A 450 7.94 24.04 8.92
N VAL A 451 8.76 23.61 9.88
CA VAL A 451 8.43 23.67 11.32
C VAL A 451 8.51 25.09 11.86
N HIS A 452 9.46 25.89 11.36
CA HIS A 452 9.56 27.31 11.69
C HIS A 452 8.34 28.09 11.17
N GLY A 453 7.87 27.81 9.95
CA GLY A 453 6.70 28.44 9.37
C GLY A 453 5.42 28.14 10.16
N LEU A 454 5.23 26.87 10.58
CA LEU A 454 4.10 26.48 11.42
C LEU A 454 4.14 27.16 12.79
N LEU A 455 5.26 27.08 13.50
CA LEU A 455 5.40 27.69 14.82
C LEU A 455 5.20 29.21 14.75
N GLY A 456 5.77 29.87 13.74
CA GLY A 456 5.57 31.30 13.50
C GLY A 456 4.10 31.68 13.33
N GLY A 457 3.35 30.91 12.54
CA GLY A 457 1.91 31.11 12.38
C GLY A 457 1.10 30.95 13.67
N LEU A 458 1.40 29.92 14.48
CA LEU A 458 0.73 29.67 15.77
C LEU A 458 1.07 30.73 16.83
N LEU A 459 2.30 31.24 16.82
CA LEU A 459 2.71 32.31 17.73
C LEU A 459 2.05 33.65 17.36
N CYS A 460 1.80 33.92 16.07
CA CYS A 460 1.00 35.07 15.65
C CYS A 460 -0.41 34.99 16.23
N SER A 461 -1.09 33.85 16.12
CA SER A 461 -2.49 33.71 16.56
C SER A 461 -2.65 33.75 18.09
N THR A 462 -1.58 33.45 18.83
CA THR A 462 -1.54 33.54 20.31
C THR A 462 -0.89 34.80 20.86
N GLY A 463 -0.53 35.76 19.99
CA GLY A 463 -0.05 37.09 20.40
C GLY A 463 1.43 37.17 20.77
N GLN A 464 2.20 36.10 20.57
CA GLN A 464 3.64 36.03 20.83
C GLN A 464 4.45 36.58 19.64
N TYR A 465 4.17 37.84 19.24
CA TYR A 465 4.61 38.41 17.97
C TYR A 465 6.12 38.48 17.77
N GLY A 466 6.90 38.74 18.83
CA GLY A 466 8.36 38.80 18.73
C GLY A 466 8.98 37.46 18.36
N GLU A 467 8.54 36.38 19.00
CA GLU A 467 8.98 35.02 18.65
C GLU A 467 8.42 34.61 17.28
N ALA A 468 7.17 34.95 16.99
CA ALA A 468 6.55 34.68 15.69
C ALA A 468 7.38 35.26 14.54
N LEU A 469 7.79 36.53 14.66
CA LEU A 469 8.63 37.21 13.69
C LEU A 469 9.95 36.47 13.48
N ALA A 470 10.66 36.13 14.56
CA ALA A 470 11.93 35.41 14.48
C ALA A 470 11.80 34.05 13.76
N HIS A 471 10.74 33.28 14.06
CA HIS A 471 10.52 31.98 13.39
C HIS A 471 10.11 32.15 11.92
N LEU A 472 9.26 33.11 11.58
CA LEU A 472 8.89 33.39 10.17
C LEU A 472 10.09 33.90 9.36
N GLU A 473 10.96 34.69 9.96
CA GLU A 473 12.21 35.13 9.33
C GLU A 473 13.17 33.96 9.08
N ALA A 474 13.34 33.08 10.06
CA ALA A 474 14.15 31.87 9.90
C ALA A 474 13.61 30.97 8.78
N ALA A 475 12.28 30.75 8.74
CA ALA A 475 11.64 29.98 7.68
C ALA A 475 11.85 30.63 6.29
N HIS A 476 11.68 31.95 6.19
CA HIS A 476 11.84 32.66 4.93
C HIS A 476 13.30 32.69 4.46
N ALA A 477 14.26 32.84 5.37
CA ALA A 477 15.69 32.81 5.05
C ALA A 477 16.13 31.42 4.54
N ALA A 478 15.57 30.35 5.12
CA ALA A 478 15.86 28.98 4.70
C ALA A 478 15.22 28.61 3.35
N ASN A 479 14.05 29.17 3.03
CA ASN A 479 13.40 29.02 1.73
C ASN A 479 12.74 30.33 1.27
N THR A 480 13.50 31.15 0.55
CA THR A 480 13.03 32.44 0.03
C THR A 480 11.98 32.29 -1.07
N GLY A 481 11.83 31.08 -1.64
CA GLY A 481 10.83 30.74 -2.66
C GLY A 481 9.47 30.33 -2.09
N ASP A 482 9.32 30.20 -0.77
CA ASP A 482 8.06 29.81 -0.15
C ASP A 482 7.08 31.00 -0.06
N VAL A 483 6.08 30.98 -0.94
CA VAL A 483 5.04 32.01 -1.03
C VAL A 483 4.17 32.05 0.23
N THR A 484 3.96 30.93 0.90
CA THR A 484 3.13 30.86 2.13
C THR A 484 3.84 31.52 3.29
N VAL A 485 5.13 31.20 3.49
CA VAL A 485 5.93 31.82 4.55
C VAL A 485 6.09 33.32 4.30
N ALA A 486 6.37 33.73 3.06
CA ALA A 486 6.47 35.14 2.69
C ALA A 486 5.15 35.90 2.96
N ASN A 487 4.02 35.27 2.67
CA ASN A 487 2.70 35.82 2.96
C ASN A 487 2.45 36.00 4.46
N ASN A 488 2.74 34.99 5.28
CA ASN A 488 2.54 35.06 6.73
C ASN A 488 3.43 36.13 7.36
N LEU A 489 4.68 36.25 6.90
CA LEU A 489 5.60 37.31 7.33
C LEU A 489 5.09 38.69 6.90
N ALA A 490 4.64 38.85 5.65
CA ALA A 490 4.07 40.12 5.19
C ALA A 490 2.81 40.52 5.97
N TRP A 491 1.94 39.56 6.27
CA TRP A 491 0.74 39.77 7.06
C TRP A 491 1.06 40.28 8.47
N LEU A 492 1.98 39.60 9.17
CA LEU A 492 2.43 40.03 10.50
C LEU A 492 3.01 41.46 10.45
N LEU A 493 3.94 41.72 9.52
CA LEU A 493 4.59 43.02 9.41
C LEU A 493 3.64 44.16 9.01
N ALA A 494 2.51 43.87 8.34
CA ALA A 494 1.52 44.88 7.97
C ALA A 494 0.44 45.09 9.04
N THR A 495 0.02 44.02 9.71
CA THR A 495 -1.23 44.01 10.49
C THR A 495 -1.05 43.84 11.99
N CYS A 496 0.17 43.57 12.47
CA CYS A 496 0.43 43.33 13.90
C CYS A 496 -0.20 44.43 14.77
N PRO A 497 -0.96 44.08 15.83
CA PRO A 497 -1.54 45.06 16.74
C PRO A 497 -0.49 45.89 17.45
N ASP A 498 0.65 45.27 17.76
CA ASP A 498 1.81 45.93 18.34
C ASP A 498 2.65 46.61 17.24
N ALA A 499 2.82 47.92 17.37
CA ALA A 499 3.59 48.74 16.45
C ALA A 499 5.08 48.34 16.36
N ALA A 500 5.64 47.74 17.41
CA ALA A 500 7.05 47.36 17.45
C ALA A 500 7.41 46.28 16.41
N TYR A 501 6.43 45.49 15.96
CA TYR A 501 6.63 44.40 15.00
C TYR A 501 6.05 44.71 13.61
N ARG A 502 5.66 45.97 13.35
CA ARG A 502 5.22 46.41 12.02
C ARG A 502 6.39 46.98 11.21
N ASP A 503 6.46 46.59 9.93
CA ASP A 503 7.39 47.11 8.93
C ASP A 503 6.67 47.16 7.57
N GLY A 504 5.94 48.25 7.32
CA GLY A 504 5.15 48.45 6.11
C GLY A 504 5.94 48.29 4.80
N PRO A 505 7.09 48.97 4.63
CA PRO A 505 7.91 48.82 3.43
C PRO A 505 8.38 47.39 3.17
N ARG A 506 8.75 46.63 4.21
CA ARG A 506 9.14 45.23 4.05
C ARG A 506 7.95 44.33 3.78
N ALA A 507 6.83 44.54 4.48
CA ALA A 507 5.57 43.83 4.23
C ALA A 507 5.15 43.97 2.77
N LEU A 508 5.24 45.19 2.22
CA LEU A 508 4.87 45.47 0.84
C LEU A 508 5.74 44.71 -0.16
N ARG A 509 7.07 44.72 0.01
CA ARG A 509 7.99 43.98 -0.87
C ARG A 509 7.70 42.48 -0.88
N LEU A 510 7.47 41.89 0.29
CA LEU A 510 7.17 40.46 0.43
C LEU A 510 5.82 40.11 -0.20
N ALA A 511 4.78 40.89 0.08
CA ALA A 511 3.43 40.66 -0.45
C ALA A 511 3.36 40.87 -1.98
N GLU A 512 4.07 41.86 -2.53
CA GLU A 512 4.15 42.08 -3.98
C GLU A 512 4.85 40.91 -4.68
N TRP A 513 5.97 40.44 -4.12
CA TRP A 513 6.67 39.27 -4.63
C TRP A 513 5.78 38.01 -4.61
N ALA A 514 5.10 37.74 -3.49
CA ALA A 514 4.20 36.61 -3.33
C ALA A 514 3.02 36.66 -4.31
N CYS A 515 2.39 37.83 -4.45
CA CYS A 515 1.34 38.05 -5.44
C CYS A 515 1.83 37.85 -6.87
N LYS A 516 3.02 38.36 -7.21
CA LYS A 516 3.61 38.19 -8.55
C LYS A 516 3.87 36.72 -8.88
N ALA A 517 4.36 35.94 -7.92
CA ALA A 517 4.59 34.50 -8.07
C ALA A 517 3.31 33.73 -8.43
N THR A 518 2.14 34.21 -7.99
CA THR A 518 0.83 33.62 -8.32
C THR A 518 0.07 34.36 -9.43
N SER A 519 0.75 35.26 -10.16
CA SER A 519 0.13 36.12 -11.17
C SER A 519 -1.09 36.91 -10.65
N TYR A 520 -1.07 37.29 -9.36
CA TYR A 520 -2.14 38.03 -8.70
C TYR A 520 -3.51 37.32 -8.72
N LYS A 521 -3.50 35.98 -8.67
CA LYS A 521 -4.73 35.15 -8.71
C LYS A 521 -5.14 34.56 -7.36
N SER A 522 -4.32 34.68 -6.32
CA SER A 522 -4.60 34.12 -5.00
C SER A 522 -5.23 35.15 -4.06
N PRO A 523 -6.52 35.01 -3.66
CA PRO A 523 -7.16 35.98 -2.78
C PRO A 523 -6.45 36.19 -1.42
N PRO A 524 -5.96 35.15 -0.71
CA PRO A 524 -5.21 35.35 0.54
C PRO A 524 -3.95 36.21 0.36
N LEU A 525 -3.24 36.06 -0.78
CA LEU A 525 -2.03 36.86 -1.04
C LEU A 525 -2.38 38.32 -1.38
N LEU A 526 -3.47 38.52 -2.13
CA LEU A 526 -3.97 39.86 -2.46
C LEU A 526 -4.42 40.60 -1.20
N ASP A 527 -5.01 39.90 -0.24
CA ASP A 527 -5.42 40.45 1.05
C ASP A 527 -4.23 40.97 1.87
N SER A 528 -3.16 40.18 1.96
CA SER A 528 -1.89 40.62 2.57
C SER A 528 -1.26 41.80 1.83
N LEU A 529 -1.33 41.81 0.50
CA LEU A 529 -0.84 42.93 -0.31
C LEU A 529 -1.66 44.20 -0.05
N ALA A 530 -2.99 44.09 0.06
CA ALA A 530 -3.84 45.22 0.39
C ALA A 530 -3.54 45.77 1.80
N ALA A 531 -3.33 44.88 2.78
CA ALA A 531 -2.93 45.27 4.13
C ALA A 531 -1.57 46.01 4.13
N ALA A 532 -0.59 45.54 3.36
CA ALA A 532 0.71 46.19 3.24
C ALA A 532 0.64 47.55 2.52
N TYR A 533 -0.19 47.69 1.48
CA TYR A 533 -0.47 48.99 0.86
C TYR A 533 -1.11 49.96 1.87
N ALA A 534 -2.08 49.50 2.66
CA ALA A 534 -2.71 50.31 3.68
C ALA A 534 -1.71 50.74 4.77
N GLU A 535 -0.80 49.85 5.19
CA GLU A 535 0.25 50.17 6.17
C GLU A 535 1.23 51.23 5.68
N THR A 536 1.50 51.25 4.37
CA THR A 536 2.35 52.28 3.73
C THR A 536 1.58 53.54 3.31
N GLY A 537 0.31 53.66 3.68
CA GLY A 537 -0.54 54.83 3.36
C GLY A 537 -1.11 54.86 1.93
N GLN A 538 -0.88 53.81 1.14
CA GLN A 538 -1.32 53.68 -0.26
C GLN A 538 -2.75 53.11 -0.35
N PHE A 539 -3.71 53.79 0.29
CA PHE A 539 -5.09 53.31 0.42
C PHE A 539 -5.81 53.07 -0.91
N ASP A 540 -5.51 53.86 -1.95
CA ASP A 540 -6.14 53.66 -3.26
C ASP A 540 -5.74 52.32 -3.91
N GLN A 541 -4.49 51.90 -3.71
CA GLN A 541 -4.02 50.58 -4.14
C GLN A 541 -4.61 49.47 -3.26
N ALA A 542 -4.66 49.67 -1.95
CA ALA A 542 -5.29 48.72 -1.03
C ALA A 542 -6.75 48.43 -1.41
N VAL A 543 -7.53 49.48 -1.72
CA VAL A 543 -8.92 49.37 -2.20
C VAL A 543 -9.00 48.62 -3.53
N LYS A 544 -8.12 48.93 -4.49
CA LYS A 544 -8.08 48.27 -5.80
C LYS A 544 -7.80 46.78 -5.67
N VAL A 545 -6.77 46.41 -4.91
CA VAL A 545 -6.35 45.01 -4.70
C VAL A 545 -7.42 44.23 -3.92
N THR A 546 -8.02 44.84 -2.90
CA THR A 546 -9.11 44.18 -2.14
C THR A 546 -10.33 43.92 -3.01
N ARG A 547 -10.71 44.85 -3.91
CA ARG A 547 -11.79 44.64 -4.89
C ARG A 547 -11.47 43.50 -5.85
N GLN A 548 -10.23 43.37 -6.28
CA GLN A 548 -9.78 42.24 -7.10
C GLN A 548 -9.91 40.92 -6.34
N ALA A 549 -9.47 40.85 -5.08
CA ALA A 549 -9.63 39.67 -4.24
C ALA A 549 -11.10 39.27 -4.09
N ILE A 550 -11.98 40.23 -3.77
CA ILE A 550 -13.43 40.03 -3.67
C ILE A 550 -14.00 39.50 -5.00
N SER A 551 -13.60 40.06 -6.14
CA SER A 551 -14.06 39.61 -7.46
C SER A 551 -13.69 38.15 -7.73
N ILE A 552 -12.49 37.72 -7.33
CA ILE A 552 -12.04 36.33 -7.50
C ILE A 552 -12.84 35.40 -6.57
N VAL A 553 -13.03 35.78 -5.30
CA VAL A 553 -13.79 34.99 -4.33
C VAL A 553 -15.25 34.82 -4.76
N ARG A 554 -15.90 35.88 -5.27
CA ARG A 554 -17.29 35.85 -5.76
C ARG A 554 -17.50 34.94 -6.96
N ALA A 555 -16.44 34.55 -7.67
CA ALA A 555 -16.54 33.55 -8.73
C ALA A 555 -16.90 32.15 -8.18
N ASN A 556 -16.70 31.91 -6.87
CA ASN A 556 -17.16 30.71 -6.17
C ASN A 556 -18.44 31.02 -5.36
N PRO A 557 -19.62 30.47 -5.74
CA PRO A 557 -20.89 30.75 -5.06
C PRO A 557 -20.95 30.36 -3.58
N LYS A 558 -20.03 29.51 -3.11
CA LYS A 558 -19.97 29.02 -1.72
C LYS A 558 -19.00 29.80 -0.83
N ALA A 559 -18.22 30.73 -1.38
CA ALA A 559 -17.19 31.44 -0.64
C ALA A 559 -17.71 32.77 -0.09
N SER A 560 -17.43 33.06 1.18
CA SER A 560 -17.79 34.34 1.81
C SER A 560 -16.76 35.42 1.51
N THR A 561 -17.21 36.65 1.24
CA THR A 561 -16.37 37.85 1.09
C THR A 561 -16.41 38.77 2.30
N GLU A 562 -17.11 38.40 3.37
CA GLU A 562 -17.42 39.27 4.52
C GLU A 562 -16.15 39.88 5.16
N THR A 563 -15.11 39.08 5.37
CA THR A 563 -13.84 39.54 5.95
C THR A 563 -13.12 40.55 5.05
N LEU A 564 -13.07 40.29 3.75
CA LEU A 564 -12.48 41.20 2.75
C LEU A 564 -13.29 42.49 2.63
N GLU A 565 -14.61 42.42 2.69
CA GLU A 565 -15.50 43.58 2.64
C GLU A 565 -15.36 44.46 3.89
N SER A 566 -15.24 43.84 5.07
CA SER A 566 -14.93 44.56 6.31
C SER A 566 -13.60 45.32 6.22
N ARG A 567 -12.55 44.69 5.70
CA ARG A 567 -11.25 45.34 5.47
C ARG A 567 -11.33 46.41 4.38
N LEU A 568 -12.10 46.20 3.32
CA LEU A 568 -12.35 47.20 2.28
C LEU A 568 -12.97 48.47 2.87
N THR A 569 -13.93 48.35 3.80
CA THR A 569 -14.52 49.50 4.49
C THR A 569 -13.47 50.30 5.26
N LEU A 570 -12.53 49.61 5.95
CA LEU A 570 -11.42 50.29 6.62
C LEU A 570 -10.54 51.05 5.64
N TYR A 571 -10.18 50.42 4.52
CA TYR A 571 -9.31 51.03 3.51
C TYR A 571 -9.98 52.22 2.82
N LEU A 572 -11.29 52.17 2.55
CA LEU A 572 -12.07 53.31 2.04
C LEU A 572 -12.10 54.48 3.04
N ALA A 573 -12.13 54.19 4.34
CA ALA A 573 -12.01 55.18 5.41
C ALA A 573 -10.56 55.63 5.67
N ARG A 574 -9.60 55.24 4.82
CA ARG A 574 -8.16 55.50 4.96
C ARG A 574 -7.59 55.03 6.31
N ARG A 575 -8.09 53.90 6.80
CA ARG A 575 -7.63 53.26 8.05
C ARG A 575 -6.98 51.92 7.71
N PRO A 576 -5.76 51.65 8.20
CA PRO A 576 -5.15 50.34 8.00
C PRO A 576 -5.83 49.30 8.91
N TYR A 577 -5.81 48.05 8.46
CA TYR A 577 -6.31 46.94 9.25
C TYR A 577 -5.27 46.52 10.30
N ARG A 578 -5.74 46.19 11.49
CA ARG A 578 -4.96 45.56 12.55
C ARG A 578 -5.65 44.28 12.93
N GLU A 579 -4.89 43.23 13.18
CA GLU A 579 -5.49 42.06 13.79
C GLU A 579 -6.08 42.39 15.16
N PRO A 580 -7.13 41.69 15.58
CA PRO A 580 -7.57 41.75 16.96
C PRO A 580 -6.50 41.15 17.87
N VAL A 581 -6.32 41.71 19.06
CA VAL A 581 -5.46 41.09 20.09
C VAL A 581 -6.11 39.77 20.51
N PRO A 582 -5.38 38.64 20.47
CA PRO A 582 -5.86 37.35 20.95
C PRO A 582 -6.34 37.46 22.40
N ARG A 583 -7.45 36.79 22.72
CA ARG A 583 -8.07 36.85 24.05
C ARG A 583 -7.37 36.00 25.09
#